data_AF-A0A533Q7W7-F1
#
_entry.id   AF-A0A533Q7W7-F1
#
_cell.length_a   1.000
_cell.length_b   1.000
_cell.length_c   1.000
_cell.angle_alpha   90.00
_cell.angle_beta   90.00
_cell.angle_gamma   90.00
#
_symmetry.space_group_name_H-M   'P 1'
#
loop_
_entity.id
_entity.type
_entity.pdbx_description
1 polymer ?
#
loop_
_entity_poly.entity_id
_entity_poly.type
_entity_poly.pdbx_seq_one_letter_code
_entity_poly.pdbx_strand_id
1 'polypeptide(L)'
;MLNTSGIFYFAWVVPYGLALIIFLLAYTRFIIHLAARTRSLFIIAGLIYIAGALGSELVSGRYYEVHGESGVTYFIMITIEECLEMTGIVIFIYALTSYIDLQLKDMQLRITSSPESSLFPHGSLPFMRQALSLKSSMEPPTQASN
;
A
#
# COMPACT_ATOMS: atom_id res chain seq x y z
N MET A 1 2.92 22.87 40.80
CA MET A 1 3.91 23.00 39.71
C MET A 1 4.75 21.73 39.76
N LEU A 2 4.58 20.83 38.80
CA LEU A 2 5.29 19.55 38.82
C LEU A 2 6.74 19.82 38.42
N ASN A 3 7.64 19.72 39.39
CA ASN A 3 9.06 19.91 39.22
C ASN A 3 9.67 18.62 38.64
N THR A 4 9.45 18.38 37.35
CA THR A 4 10.06 17.26 36.62
C THR A 4 11.35 17.75 35.97
N SER A 5 12.46 17.69 36.71
CA SER A 5 13.81 17.85 36.17
C SER A 5 14.38 16.49 35.76
N GLY A 6 15.17 16.44 34.68
CA GLY A 6 15.82 15.23 34.17
C GLY A 6 15.09 14.46 33.06
N ILE A 7 15.50 13.20 32.85
CA ILE A 7 15.15 12.24 31.74
C ILE A 7 13.64 12.08 31.45
N PHE A 8 12.76 12.60 32.31
CA PHE A 8 11.29 12.59 32.15
C PHE A 8 10.69 14.00 32.10
N TYR A 9 11.39 14.99 31.54
CA TYR A 9 10.87 16.35 31.37
C TYR A 9 9.53 16.34 30.60
N PHE A 10 9.36 15.37 29.71
CA PHE A 10 8.16 15.18 28.92
C PHE A 10 7.33 14.01 29.44
N ALA A 11 6.46 14.30 30.42
CA ALA A 11 5.50 13.33 30.96
C ALA A 11 4.64 12.62 29.89
N TRP A 12 4.55 13.16 28.67
CA TRP A 12 3.86 12.52 27.53
C TRP A 12 4.52 11.25 27.01
N VAL A 13 5.78 11.00 27.32
CA VAL A 13 6.48 9.79 26.88
C VAL A 13 5.92 8.54 27.54
N VAL A 14 5.39 8.67 28.75
CA VAL A 14 4.71 7.57 29.43
C VAL A 14 3.48 7.08 28.62
N PRO A 15 2.51 7.94 28.24
CA PRO A 15 1.39 7.50 27.42
C PRO A 15 1.80 7.07 26.01
N TYR A 16 2.76 7.72 25.35
CA TYR A 16 3.21 7.28 24.02
C TYR A 16 3.97 5.96 24.07
N GLY A 17 4.82 5.74 25.08
CA GLY A 17 5.51 4.48 25.31
C GLY A 17 4.55 3.35 25.64
N LEU A 18 3.52 3.60 26.45
CA LEU A 18 2.46 2.63 26.71
C LEU A 18 1.66 2.32 25.43
N ALA A 19 1.29 3.33 24.66
CA ALA A 19 0.61 3.15 23.39
C ALA A 19 1.46 2.35 22.40
N LEU A 20 2.78 2.59 22.35
CA LEU A 20 3.73 1.84 21.53
C LEU A 20 3.79 0.37 21.95
N ILE A 21 3.82 0.07 23.25
CA ILE A 21 3.79 -1.31 23.76
C ILE A 21 2.48 -2.00 23.36
N ILE A 22 1.34 -1.34 23.56
CA ILE A 22 0.02 -1.88 23.16
C ILE A 22 0.00 -2.14 21.65
N PHE A 23 0.50 -1.19 20.85
CA PHE A 23 0.62 -1.32 19.41
C PHE A 23 1.49 -2.51 19.01
N LEU A 24 2.68 -2.65 19.60
CA LEU A 24 3.57 -3.78 19.36
C LEU A 24 2.87 -5.10 19.70
N LEU A 25 2.22 -5.20 20.86
CA LEU A 25 1.47 -6.39 21.28
C LEU A 25 0.35 -6.73 20.30
N ALA A 26 -0.46 -5.76 19.89
CA ALA A 26 -1.54 -5.95 18.93
C ALA A 26 -1.03 -6.43 17.55
N TYR A 27 0.11 -5.89 17.10
CA TYR A 27 0.70 -6.20 15.80
C TYR A 27 1.70 -7.38 15.82
N THR A 28 2.05 -7.94 16.98
CA THR A 28 2.97 -9.10 17.06
C THR A 28 2.50 -10.26 16.20
N ARG A 29 1.21 -10.60 16.25
CA ARG A 29 0.64 -11.70 15.46
C ARG A 29 0.81 -11.44 13.97
N PHE A 30 0.59 -10.21 13.51
CA PHE A 30 0.79 -9.81 12.12
C PHE A 30 2.26 -9.98 11.72
N ILE A 31 3.19 -9.44 12.52
CA ILE A 31 4.64 -9.49 12.24
C ILE A 31 5.16 -10.94 12.21
N ILE A 32 4.63 -11.83 13.06
CA ILE A 32 5.05 -13.24 13.09
C ILE A 32 4.61 -14.00 11.83
N HIS A 33 3.46 -13.66 11.24
CA HIS A 33 2.95 -14.29 10.02
C HIS A 33 3.58 -13.76 8.72
N LEU A 34 4.40 -12.70 8.79
CA LEU A 34 5.11 -12.17 7.64
C LEU A 34 6.25 -13.10 7.19
N ALA A 35 6.53 -13.08 5.89
CA ALA A 35 7.70 -13.75 5.31
C ALA A 35 8.99 -13.28 6.02
N ALA A 36 9.95 -14.20 6.24
CA ALA A 36 11.13 -13.96 7.06
C ALA A 36 11.92 -12.69 6.66
N ARG A 37 12.01 -12.42 5.34
CA ARG A 37 12.67 -11.22 4.81
C ARG A 37 11.95 -9.92 5.21
N THR A 38 10.64 -9.87 5.00
CA THR A 38 9.79 -8.71 5.33
C THR A 38 9.77 -8.47 6.84
N ARG A 39 9.70 -9.54 7.64
CA ARG A 39 9.73 -9.45 9.10
C ARG A 39 11.00 -8.78 9.62
N SER A 40 12.17 -9.17 9.10
CA SER A 40 13.43 -8.54 9.49
C SER A 40 13.46 -7.06 9.13
N LEU A 41 12.94 -6.67 7.96
CA LEU A 41 12.85 -5.26 7.56
C LEU A 41 11.95 -4.45 8.48
N PHE A 42 10.80 -5.00 8.90
CA PHE A 42 9.91 -4.37 9.88
C PHE A 42 10.62 -4.11 11.22
N ILE A 43 11.34 -5.11 11.72
CA ILE A 43 12.06 -4.99 13.00
C ILE A 43 13.18 -3.96 12.89
N ILE A 44 13.98 -4.01 11.82
CA ILE A 44 15.08 -3.05 11.59
C ILE A 44 14.53 -1.62 11.46
N ALA A 45 13.46 -1.43 10.70
CA ALA A 45 12.79 -0.14 10.55
C ALA A 45 12.33 0.42 11.90
N GLY A 46 11.66 -0.41 12.70
CA GLY A 46 11.20 -0.04 14.04
C GLY A 46 12.35 0.31 14.98
N LEU A 47 13.44 -0.47 14.97
CA LEU A 47 14.62 -0.19 15.80
C LEU A 47 15.29 1.14 15.42
N ILE A 48 15.43 1.43 14.13
CA ILE A 48 16.03 2.69 13.66
C ILE A 48 15.15 3.87 14.08
N TYR A 49 13.83 3.76 13.88
CA TYR A 49 12.89 4.80 14.26
C TYR A 49 12.88 5.06 15.78
N ILE A 50 12.76 3.99 16.58
CA ILE A 50 12.77 4.08 18.05
C ILE A 50 14.11 4.61 18.57
N ALA A 51 15.23 4.26 17.93
CA ALA A 51 16.54 4.80 18.30
C ALA A 51 16.64 6.31 18.05
N GLY A 52 16.06 6.82 16.96
CA GLY A 52 15.91 8.27 16.72
C GLY A 52 15.03 8.93 17.79
N ALA A 53 13.84 8.37 18.00
CA ALA A 53 12.85 8.93 18.94
C ALA A 53 13.32 8.93 20.40
N LEU A 54 13.85 7.82 20.91
CA LEU A 54 14.43 7.75 22.27
C LEU A 54 15.76 8.50 22.37
N GLY A 55 16.51 8.58 21.27
CA GLY A 55 17.70 9.40 21.15
C GLY A 55 17.38 10.86 21.43
N SER A 56 16.28 11.37 20.85
CA SER A 56 15.81 12.73 21.09
C SER A 56 15.59 13.01 22.56
N GLU A 57 14.91 12.14 23.31
CA GLU A 57 14.65 12.38 24.73
C GLU A 57 15.91 12.40 25.60
N LEU A 58 16.80 11.43 25.40
CA LEU A 58 18.00 11.28 26.23
C LEU A 58 19.04 12.36 25.93
N VAL A 59 19.17 12.76 24.67
CA VAL A 59 20.18 13.71 24.21
C VAL A 59 19.67 15.14 24.35
N SER A 60 18.43 15.44 23.93
CA SER A 60 17.87 16.79 24.06
C SER A 60 17.66 17.17 25.52
N GLY A 61 17.16 16.26 26.38
CA GLY A 61 16.91 16.56 27.80
C GLY A 61 18.17 16.99 28.56
N ARG A 62 19.31 16.34 28.28
CA ARG A 62 20.58 16.68 28.92
C ARG A 62 21.26 17.92 28.32
N TYR A 63 21.06 18.18 27.03
CA TYR A 63 21.63 19.35 26.38
C TYR A 63 20.84 20.63 26.72
N TYR A 64 19.51 20.53 26.80
CA TYR A 64 18.61 21.63 27.12
C TYR A 64 18.83 22.18 28.52
N GLU A 65 19.06 21.32 29.52
CA GLU A 65 19.34 21.73 30.90
C GLU A 65 20.64 22.53 31.06
N VAL A 66 21.61 22.38 30.15
CA VAL A 66 22.96 22.96 30.30
C VAL A 66 23.20 24.14 29.35
N HIS A 67 22.66 24.14 28.14
CA HIS A 67 23.02 25.12 27.10
C HIS A 67 21.85 25.86 26.43
N GLY A 68 20.58 25.47 26.66
CA GLY A 68 19.42 26.03 25.95
C GLY A 68 19.33 25.65 24.46
N GLU A 69 18.38 26.23 23.71
CA GLU A 69 18.09 25.93 22.28
C GLU A 69 19.03 26.60 21.26
N SER A 70 20.20 27.09 21.68
CA SER A 70 21.01 27.97 20.83
C SER A 70 22.42 27.43 20.63
N GLY A 71 22.57 26.57 19.62
CA GLY A 71 23.89 26.14 19.15
C GLY A 71 23.83 25.29 17.88
N VAL A 72 24.85 25.40 17.03
CA VAL A 72 25.00 24.59 15.80
C VAL A 72 24.97 23.09 16.13
N THR A 73 25.53 22.69 17.28
CA THR A 73 25.53 21.31 17.77
C THR A 73 24.11 20.76 17.99
N TYR A 74 23.19 21.57 18.51
CA TYR A 74 21.79 21.17 18.72
C TYR A 74 21.08 20.88 17.39
N PHE A 75 21.27 21.74 16.39
CA PHE A 75 20.72 21.50 15.05
C PHE A 75 21.29 20.26 14.38
N ILE A 76 22.59 19.97 14.57
CA ILE A 76 23.21 18.74 14.04
C ILE A 76 22.59 17.51 14.72
N MET A 77 22.38 17.55 16.04
CA MET A 77 21.73 16.45 16.78
C MET A 77 20.30 16.21 16.29
N ILE A 78 19.46 17.25 16.22
CA ILE A 78 18.10 17.13 15.65
C ILE A 78 18.13 16.58 14.24
N THR A 79 19.04 17.09 13.38
CA THR A 79 19.12 16.61 11.99
C THR A 79 19.43 15.11 11.94
N ILE A 80 20.29 14.61 12.83
CA ILE A 80 20.61 13.18 12.92
C ILE A 80 19.40 12.39 13.42
N GLU A 81 18.72 12.88 14.45
CA GLU A 81 17.49 12.28 15.00
C GLU A 81 16.40 12.16 13.93
N GLU A 82 16.07 13.28 13.28
CA GLU A 82 15.09 13.33 12.18
C GLU A 82 15.51 12.42 11.03
N CYS A 83 16.80 12.39 10.67
CA CYS A 83 17.29 11.53 9.58
C CYS A 83 17.13 10.04 9.92
N LEU A 84 17.37 9.64 11.17
CA LEU A 84 17.14 8.28 11.64
C LEU A 84 15.65 7.93 11.56
N GLU A 85 14.77 8.80 12.06
CA GLU A 85 13.33 8.58 12.00
C GLU A 85 12.83 8.42 10.55
N MET A 86 13.22 9.33 9.67
CA MET A 86 12.85 9.27 8.25
C MET A 86 13.39 8.02 7.56
N THR A 87 14.61 7.61 7.89
CA THR A 87 15.21 6.36 7.38
C THR A 87 14.40 5.14 7.83
N GLY A 88 14.00 5.10 9.10
CA GLY A 88 13.12 4.06 9.63
C GLY A 88 11.79 3.99 8.86
N ILE A 89 11.15 5.14 8.61
CA ILE A 89 9.90 5.24 7.84
C ILE A 89 10.08 4.72 6.40
N VAL A 90 11.15 5.10 5.72
CA VAL A 90 11.43 4.64 4.34
C VAL A 90 11.60 3.12 4.29
N ILE A 91 12.34 2.54 5.22
CA ILE A 91 12.52 1.07 5.30
C ILE A 91 11.19 0.38 5.60
N PHE A 92 10.36 0.97 6.48
CA PHE A 92 9.04 0.44 6.80
C PHE A 92 8.10 0.44 5.59
N ILE A 93 8.04 1.55 4.83
CA ILE A 93 7.26 1.66 3.59
C ILE A 93 7.75 0.64 2.58
N TYR A 94 9.07 0.49 2.40
CA TYR A 94 9.64 -0.52 1.51
C TYR A 94 9.21 -1.94 1.92
N ALA A 95 9.23 -2.24 3.22
CA ALA A 95 8.81 -3.54 3.73
C ALA A 95 7.32 -3.80 3.46
N LEU A 96 6.45 -2.80 3.64
CA LEU A 96 5.03 -2.89 3.31
C LEU A 96 4.79 -3.13 1.82
N THR A 97 5.45 -2.37 0.95
CA THR A 97 5.30 -2.54 -0.50
C THR A 97 5.82 -3.91 -0.95
N SER A 98 6.94 -4.37 -0.38
CA SER A 98 7.45 -5.72 -0.65
C SER A 98 6.51 -6.82 -0.16
N TYR A 99 5.81 -6.61 0.95
CA TYR A 99 4.78 -7.53 1.43
C TYR A 99 3.61 -7.61 0.46
N ILE A 100 3.13 -6.45 -0.01
CA ILE A 100 2.02 -6.36 -0.96
C ILE A 100 2.39 -7.04 -2.27
N ASP A 101 3.58 -6.78 -2.84
CA ASP A 101 4.06 -7.43 -4.07
C ASP A 101 4.07 -8.96 -3.95
N LEU A 102 4.51 -9.48 -2.79
CA LEU A 102 4.54 -10.92 -2.54
C LEU A 102 3.13 -11.53 -2.52
N GLN A 103 2.14 -10.81 -2.00
CA GLN A 103 0.75 -11.28 -1.92
C GLN A 103 -0.03 -11.11 -3.22
N LEU A 104 0.28 -10.06 -4.00
CA LEU A 104 -0.40 -9.75 -5.26
C LEU A 104 0.18 -10.48 -6.48
N LYS A 105 1.30 -11.19 -6.32
CA LYS A 105 2.01 -11.87 -7.42
C LYS A 105 1.14 -12.84 -8.23
N ASP A 106 0.07 -13.36 -7.63
CA ASP A 106 -0.86 -14.29 -8.26
C ASP A 106 -2.15 -13.63 -8.79
N MET A 107 -2.28 -12.29 -8.73
CA MET A 107 -3.47 -11.60 -9.22
C MET A 107 -3.47 -11.49 -10.75
N GLN A 108 -4.24 -12.37 -11.39
CA GLN A 108 -4.55 -12.27 -12.82
C GLN A 108 -5.86 -11.48 -13.03
N LEU A 109 -5.77 -10.28 -13.60
CA LEU A 109 -6.93 -9.51 -14.03
C LEU A 109 -7.41 -10.01 -15.40
N ARG A 110 -8.47 -10.82 -15.41
CA ARG A 110 -9.13 -11.25 -16.66
C ARG A 110 -10.32 -10.34 -16.97
N ILE A 111 -10.17 -9.47 -17.96
CA ILE A 111 -11.28 -8.68 -18.50
C ILE A 111 -12.10 -9.59 -19.42
N THR A 112 -13.28 -10.02 -18.94
CA THR A 112 -14.29 -10.63 -19.80
C THR A 112 -15.20 -9.52 -20.31
N SER A 113 -15.15 -9.25 -21.61
CA SER A 113 -16.29 -8.62 -22.26
C SER A 113 -17.43 -9.63 -22.22
N SER A 114 -18.60 -9.20 -21.74
CA SER A 114 -19.81 -9.97 -22.01
C SER A 114 -19.90 -10.10 -23.53
N PRO A 115 -20.09 -11.30 -24.09
CA PRO A 115 -20.36 -11.41 -25.51
C PRO A 115 -21.59 -10.54 -25.73
N GLU A 116 -21.42 -9.49 -26.54
CA GLU A 116 -22.50 -8.67 -27.04
C GLU A 116 -23.60 -9.65 -27.43
N SER A 117 -24.69 -9.65 -26.67
CA SER A 117 -25.79 -10.59 -26.86
C SER A 117 -26.18 -10.45 -28.32
N SER A 118 -25.85 -11.46 -29.11
CA SER A 118 -26.15 -11.53 -30.53
C SER A 118 -27.61 -11.12 -30.69
N LEU A 119 -27.83 -9.89 -31.18
CA LEU A 119 -29.15 -9.32 -31.45
C LEU A 119 -29.92 -10.15 -32.50
N PHE A 120 -29.28 -11.18 -33.05
CA PHE A 120 -29.85 -12.18 -33.92
C PHE A 120 -29.73 -13.57 -33.27
N PRO A 121 -30.85 -14.11 -32.75
CA PRO A 121 -30.91 -15.48 -32.28
C PRO A 121 -30.56 -16.42 -33.42
N HIS A 122 -29.76 -17.44 -33.12
CA HIS A 122 -29.47 -18.56 -34.01
C HIS A 122 -30.80 -19.29 -34.31
N GLY A 123 -31.47 -18.89 -35.39
CA GLY A 123 -32.80 -19.39 -35.73
C GLY A 123 -33.61 -18.59 -36.76
N SER A 124 -33.21 -17.39 -37.17
CA SER A 124 -33.96 -16.62 -38.18
C SER A 124 -33.51 -16.91 -39.63
N LEU A 125 -33.45 -18.20 -40.01
CA LEU A 125 -33.37 -18.65 -41.40
C LEU A 125 -34.70 -18.61 -42.21
N PRO A 126 -35.92 -18.38 -41.66
CA PRO A 126 -37.13 -18.44 -42.50
C PRO A 126 -37.27 -17.21 -43.42
N PHE A 127 -36.79 -16.03 -43.01
CA PHE A 127 -36.97 -14.80 -43.80
C PHE A 127 -36.09 -14.76 -45.06
N MET A 128 -34.84 -15.23 -44.96
CA MET A 128 -33.90 -15.21 -46.09
C MET A 128 -34.29 -16.23 -47.18
N ARG A 129 -34.87 -17.38 -46.79
CA ARG A 129 -35.44 -18.35 -47.75
C ARG A 129 -36.67 -17.81 -48.47
N GLN A 130 -37.52 -17.04 -47.78
CA GLN A 130 -38.72 -16.45 -48.38
C GLN A 130 -38.36 -15.32 -49.38
N ALA A 131 -37.35 -14.50 -49.05
CA ALA A 131 -36.85 -13.48 -49.97
C ALA A 131 -36.18 -14.07 -51.23
N LEU A 132 -35.43 -15.17 -51.10
CA LEU A 132 -34.82 -15.86 -52.24
C LEU A 132 -35.85 -16.60 -53.11
N SER A 133 -36.89 -17.18 -52.51
CA SER A 133 -38.00 -17.81 -53.22
C SER A 133 -38.85 -16.81 -54.02
N LEU A 134 -39.10 -15.61 -53.48
CA LEU A 134 -39.83 -14.56 -54.19
C LEU A 134 -39.03 -13.96 -55.35
N LYS A 135 -37.69 -13.87 -55.21
CA LYS A 135 -36.82 -13.39 -56.28
C LYS A 135 -36.74 -14.38 -57.45
N SER A 136 -36.74 -15.68 -57.18
CA SER A 136 -36.80 -16.74 -58.19
C SER A 136 -38.17 -16.83 -58.91
N SER A 137 -39.27 -16.45 -58.24
CA SER A 137 -40.60 -16.43 -58.84
C SER A 137 -40.88 -15.19 -59.73
N MET A 138 -39.99 -14.19 -59.74
CA MET A 138 -40.13 -12.95 -60.52
C MET A 138 -39.22 -12.89 -61.76
N GLU A 139 -38.43 -13.94 -62.05
CA GLU A 139 -37.65 -14.00 -63.29
C GLU A 139 -38.54 -14.49 -64.46
N PRO A 140 -38.69 -13.70 -65.54
CA PRO A 140 -39.48 -14.10 -66.71
C PRO A 140 -38.77 -15.23 -67.47
N PRO A 141 -39.51 -16.15 -68.12
CA PRO A 141 -38.93 -17.27 -68.84
C PRO A 141 -38.07 -16.73 -69.99
N THR A 142 -36.76 -16.94 -69.90
CA THR A 142 -35.80 -16.67 -70.97
C THR A 142 -36.17 -17.55 -72.15
N GLN A 143 -36.67 -16.92 -73.21
CA GLN A 143 -36.98 -17.61 -74.46
C GLN A 143 -35.71 -18.22 -75.03
N ALA A 144 -35.71 -19.54 -75.22
CA ALA A 144 -34.72 -20.22 -76.04
C ALA A 144 -34.97 -19.83 -77.50
N SER A 145 -34.09 -19.00 -78.07
CA SER A 145 -34.01 -18.79 -79.52
C SER A 145 -32.99 -19.76 -80.11
N ASN A 146 -33.46 -20.54 -81.09
CA ASN A 146 -32.67 -21.40 -81.98
C ASN A 146 -31.58 -20.62 -82.74
#